data_AF-A0A0M0EHS4-F1
#
_entry.id   AF-A0A0M0EHS4-F1
#
_cell.length_a   1.000
_cell.length_b   1.000
_cell.length_c   1.000
_cell.angle_alpha   90.00
_cell.angle_beta   90.00
_cell.angle_gamma   90.00
#
_symmetry.space_group_name_H-M   'P 1'
#
loop_
_entity.id
_entity.type
_entity.pdbx_description
1 polymer ?
#
loop_
_entity_poly.entity_id
_entity_poly.type
_entity_poly.pdbx_seq_one_letter_code
_entity_poly.pdbx_strand_id
1 'polypeptide(L)'
;MNTAAKFGGFGAVIAMMLEYVPAQYDLYVALFIIVCGAAAAMIPPPHAGSRWAVAYQIMTTIGLNVGWAENHFKPGQSGVRVPLVDKPAAKQAVASAGIPVLNKKGKPEQSANGNA
;
A
#
# COMPACT_ATOMS: atom_id res chain seq x y z
N MET A 1 -0.94 -26.15 -5.30
CA MET A 1 0.50 -26.28 -4.92
C MET A 1 1.29 -25.20 -5.67
N ASN A 2 2.33 -24.64 -5.05
CA ASN A 2 3.42 -23.84 -5.67
C ASN A 2 3.38 -22.30 -5.64
N THR A 3 2.63 -21.65 -4.73
CA THR A 3 2.87 -20.22 -4.43
C THR A 3 3.86 -20.06 -3.28
N ALA A 4 3.66 -20.81 -2.19
CA ALA A 4 4.58 -20.83 -1.04
C ALA A 4 6.00 -21.28 -1.41
N ALA A 5 6.14 -22.28 -2.30
CA ALA A 5 7.45 -22.75 -2.77
C ALA A 5 8.19 -21.71 -3.63
N LYS A 6 7.47 -20.90 -4.42
CA LYS A 6 8.07 -19.82 -5.22
C LYS A 6 8.57 -18.68 -4.34
N PHE A 7 7.81 -18.31 -3.30
CA PHE A 7 8.25 -17.31 -2.32
C PHE A 7 9.41 -17.80 -1.44
N GLY A 8 9.39 -19.08 -1.04
CA GLY A 8 10.49 -19.70 -0.29
C GLY A 8 11.79 -19.77 -1.09
N GLY A 9 11.72 -20.15 -2.37
CA GLY A 9 12.89 -20.15 -3.26
C GLY A 9 13.42 -18.74 -3.53
N PHE A 10 12.55 -17.76 -3.71
CA PHE A 10 12.95 -16.37 -3.93
C PHE A 10 13.62 -15.76 -2.70
N GLY A 11 13.07 -16.02 -1.50
CA GLY A 11 13.69 -15.57 -0.25
C GLY A 11 15.08 -16.18 -0.01
N ALA A 12 15.27 -17.46 -0.33
CA ALA A 12 16.57 -18.12 -0.21
C ALA A 12 17.61 -17.56 -1.19
N VAL A 13 17.22 -17.26 -2.44
CA VAL A 13 18.11 -16.63 -3.43
C VAL A 13 18.49 -15.22 -3.02
N ILE A 14 17.56 -14.45 -2.46
CA ILE A 14 17.86 -13.11 -1.92
C ILE A 14 18.85 -13.21 -0.77
N ALA A 15 18.63 -14.10 0.21
CA ALA A 15 19.54 -14.28 1.34
C ALA A 15 20.97 -14.66 0.87
N MET A 16 21.07 -15.58 -0.09
CA MET A 16 22.35 -15.97 -0.70
C MET A 16 23.03 -14.79 -1.44
N MET A 17 22.27 -13.94 -2.14
CA MET A 17 22.83 -12.74 -2.77
C MET A 17 23.26 -11.68 -1.75
N LEU A 18 22.57 -11.55 -0.60
CA LEU A 18 22.97 -10.62 0.47
C LEU A 18 24.31 -11.02 1.10
N GLU A 19 24.67 -12.30 1.12
CA GLU A 19 25.99 -12.76 1.56
C GLU A 19 27.14 -12.21 0.69
N TYR A 20 26.85 -11.88 -0.58
CA TYR A 20 27.79 -11.24 -1.50
C TYR A 20 27.74 -9.72 -1.45
N VAL A 21 26.85 -9.11 -0.65
CA VAL A 21 26.81 -7.64 -0.48
C VAL A 21 27.82 -7.26 0.59
N PRO A 22 28.88 -6.52 0.23
CA PRO A 22 29.86 -6.07 1.21
C PRO A 22 29.19 -5.20 2.29
N ALA A 23 29.53 -5.42 3.56
CA ALA A 23 28.96 -4.71 4.71
C ALA A 23 29.06 -3.17 4.61
N GLN A 24 30.03 -2.65 3.85
CA GLN A 24 30.15 -1.23 3.53
C GLN A 24 28.93 -0.64 2.81
N TYR A 25 28.10 -1.46 2.17
CA TYR A 25 26.88 -1.00 1.49
C TYR A 25 25.64 -1.01 2.36
N ASP A 26 25.68 -1.68 3.51
CA ASP A 26 24.53 -1.84 4.40
C ASP A 26 24.04 -0.48 4.92
N LEU A 27 25.00 0.39 5.28
CA LEU A 27 24.72 1.77 5.70
C LEU A 27 24.10 2.61 4.58
N TYR A 28 24.54 2.44 3.32
CA TYR A 28 23.98 3.18 2.19
C TYR A 28 22.55 2.75 1.87
N VAL A 29 22.27 1.44 1.93
CA VAL A 29 20.92 0.90 1.73
C VAL A 29 19.99 1.35 2.85
N ALA A 30 20.44 1.29 4.11
CA ALA A 30 19.68 1.77 5.25
C ALA A 30 19.36 3.28 5.13
N LEU A 31 20.35 4.10 4.77
CA LEU A 31 20.15 5.53 4.52
C LEU A 31 19.14 5.78 3.40
N PHE A 32 19.23 5.04 2.30
CA PHE A 32 18.29 5.17 1.19
C PHE A 32 16.85 4.87 1.62
N ILE A 33 16.63 3.79 2.37
CA ILE A 33 15.30 3.42 2.91
C ILE A 33 14.78 4.53 3.83
N ILE A 34 15.61 5.03 4.74
CA ILE A 34 15.26 6.10 5.68
C ILE A 34 14.88 7.38 4.93
N VAL A 35 15.66 7.78 3.91
CA VAL A 35 15.38 8.96 3.09
C VAL A 35 14.07 8.80 2.32
N CYS A 36 13.80 7.61 1.75
CA CYS A 36 12.51 7.34 1.11
C CYS A 36 11.35 7.46 2.10
N GLY A 37 11.51 6.97 3.34
CA GLY A 37 10.50 7.08 4.39
C GLY A 37 10.24 8.53 4.83
N ALA A 38 11.31 9.30 5.04
CA ALA A 38 11.22 10.72 5.37
C ALA A 38 10.58 11.52 4.22
N ALA A 39 11.00 11.28 2.98
CA ALA A 39 10.41 11.90 1.80
C ALA A 39 8.93 11.56 1.66
N ALA A 40 8.53 10.32 1.90
CA ALA A 40 7.13 9.90 1.90
C ALA A 40 6.28 10.61 2.98
N ALA A 41 6.87 10.92 4.14
CA ALA A 41 6.18 11.66 5.20
C ALA A 41 6.03 13.16 4.90
N MET A 42 6.99 13.75 4.17
CA MET A 42 7.01 15.18 3.85
C MET A 42 6.27 15.52 2.55
N ILE A 43 6.27 14.60 1.58
CA ILE A 43 5.72 14.83 0.24
C ILE A 43 4.27 14.34 0.21
N PRO A 44 3.28 15.21 -0.05
CA PRO A 44 1.90 14.80 -0.17
C PRO A 44 1.71 13.89 -1.40
N PRO A 45 0.77 12.93 -1.34
CA PRO A 45 0.52 12.03 -2.44
C PRO A 45 0.05 12.80 -3.68
N PRO A 46 0.61 12.48 -4.88
CA PRO A 46 0.23 13.17 -6.11
C PRO A 46 -1.19 12.81 -6.55
N HIS A 47 -1.72 13.58 -7.49
CA HIS A 47 -3.00 13.28 -8.13
C HIS A 47 -2.97 11.91 -8.85
N ALA A 48 -4.07 11.17 -8.80
CA ALA A 48 -4.18 9.80 -9.31
C ALA A 48 -3.87 9.65 -10.81
N GLY A 49 -4.13 10.69 -11.60
CA GLY A 49 -3.82 10.72 -13.03
C GLY A 49 -2.38 11.13 -13.38
N SER A 50 -1.54 11.45 -12.39
CA SER A 50 -0.19 11.94 -12.63
C SER A 50 0.79 10.80 -12.90
N ARG A 51 1.69 10.98 -13.87
CA ARG A 51 2.85 10.09 -14.09
C ARG A 51 3.76 10.00 -12.86
N TRP A 52 3.69 10.98 -11.97
CA TRP A 52 4.40 10.99 -10.69
C TRP A 52 3.84 10.00 -9.66
N ALA A 53 2.61 9.50 -9.85
CA ALA A 53 1.99 8.53 -8.95
C ALA A 53 2.78 7.22 -8.85
N VAL A 54 3.34 6.75 -9.97
CA VAL A 54 4.13 5.50 -10.00
C VAL A 54 5.44 5.67 -9.22
N ALA A 55 6.16 6.77 -9.46
CA ALA A 55 7.40 7.06 -8.74
C ALA A 55 7.16 7.22 -7.23
N TYR A 56 6.08 7.92 -6.87
CA TYR A 56 5.66 8.10 -5.48
C TYR A 56 5.30 6.76 -4.80
N GLN A 57 4.60 5.87 -5.51
CA GLN A 57 4.28 4.52 -5.02
C GLN A 57 5.53 3.67 -4.77
N ILE A 58 6.51 3.73 -5.67
CA ILE A 58 7.79 3.01 -5.49
C ILE A 58 8.52 3.55 -4.24
N MET A 59 8.66 4.87 -4.14
CA MET A 59 9.31 5.53 -3.00
C MET A 59 8.63 5.18 -1.67
N THR A 60 7.30 5.29 -1.61
CA THR A 60 6.53 4.94 -0.40
C THR A 60 6.61 3.45 -0.07
N THR A 61 6.73 2.57 -1.08
CA THR A 61 6.83 1.11 -0.84
C THR A 61 8.17 0.76 -0.20
N ILE A 62 9.22 1.47 -0.59
CA ILE A 62 10.55 1.33 -0.01
C ILE A 62 10.57 1.89 1.42
N GLY A 63 10.03 3.10 1.60
CA GLY A 63 10.17 3.86 2.84
C GLY A 63 9.14 3.55 3.93
N LEU A 64 7.97 3.01 3.58
CA LEU A 64 6.87 2.82 4.51
C LEU A 64 6.43 1.35 4.58
N ASN A 65 6.27 0.84 5.80
CA ASN A 65 5.70 -0.49 6.03
C ASN A 65 4.29 -0.59 5.43
N VAL A 66 3.98 -1.73 4.80
CA VAL A 66 2.80 -1.99 3.94
C VAL A 66 1.43 -1.65 4.61
N GLY A 67 1.34 -1.48 5.92
CA GLY A 67 0.12 -1.06 6.63
C GLY A 67 -0.05 0.45 6.91
N TRP A 68 1.02 1.24 6.95
CA TRP A 68 0.93 2.70 7.16
C TRP A 68 0.69 3.42 5.82
N ALA A 69 1.24 2.84 4.76
CA ALA A 69 1.14 3.39 3.42
C ALA A 69 -0.07 2.93 2.61
N GLU A 70 -0.93 2.03 3.09
CA GLU A 70 -2.09 1.58 2.29
C GLU A 70 -3.00 2.75 1.84
N ASN A 71 -3.11 3.80 2.65
CA ASN A 71 -3.76 5.05 2.27
C ASN A 71 -2.90 5.93 1.34
N HIS A 72 -1.57 5.91 1.47
CA HIS A 72 -0.64 6.66 0.62
C HIS A 72 -0.39 6.00 -0.74
N PHE A 73 -0.57 4.68 -0.85
CA PHE A 73 -0.39 3.89 -2.07
C PHE A 73 -1.53 4.09 -3.07
N LYS A 74 -2.66 4.66 -2.64
CA LYS A 74 -3.81 4.91 -3.51
C LYS A 74 -4.03 6.41 -3.69
N PRO A 75 -3.21 7.08 -4.51
CA PRO A 75 -3.45 8.44 -4.98
C PRO A 75 -4.93 8.70 -5.30
N GLY A 76 -5.50 9.78 -4.76
CA GLY A 76 -6.89 10.17 -4.96
C GLY A 76 -7.93 9.30 -4.25
N GLN A 77 -7.52 8.37 -3.37
CA GLN A 77 -8.39 7.56 -2.54
C GLN A 77 -8.05 7.80 -1.07
N SER A 78 -9.07 7.82 -0.21
CA SER A 78 -8.90 7.93 1.24
C SER A 78 -9.68 6.85 1.94
N GLY A 79 -9.02 6.13 2.85
CA GLY A 79 -9.65 5.17 3.75
C GLY A 79 -10.08 5.84 5.05
N VAL A 80 -11.36 5.73 5.37
CA VAL A 80 -11.89 6.05 6.71
C VAL A 80 -11.56 4.88 7.62
N ARG A 81 -10.72 5.12 8.65
CA ARG A 81 -10.39 4.11 9.65
C ARG A 81 -11.46 4.08 10.72
N VAL A 82 -12.11 2.94 10.89
CA VAL A 82 -13.07 2.65 11.95
C VAL A 82 -12.70 1.32 12.64
N PRO A 83 -13.12 1.09 13.89
CA PRO A 83 -13.03 -0.22 14.51
C PRO A 83 -13.67 -1.30 13.63
N LEU A 84 -13.10 -2.52 13.66
CA LEU A 84 -13.60 -3.62 12.81
C LEU A 84 -15.08 -3.96 13.08
N VAL A 85 -15.51 -3.81 14.33
CA VAL A 85 -16.90 -4.00 14.77
C VAL A 85 -17.85 -3.00 14.11
N ASP A 86 -17.37 -1.79 13.83
CA ASP A 86 -18.18 -0.70 13.27
C ASP A 86 -18.13 -0.66 11.74
N LYS A 87 -17.35 -1.56 11.11
CA LYS A 87 -17.22 -1.63 9.65
C LYS A 87 -18.57 -1.72 8.91
N PRO A 88 -19.57 -2.50 9.35
CA PRO A 88 -20.88 -2.52 8.69
C PRO A 88 -21.60 -1.18 8.78
N ALA A 89 -21.60 -0.56 9.97
CA ALA A 89 -22.25 0.72 10.23
C ALA A 89 -21.58 1.86 9.44
N ALA A 90 -20.24 1.88 9.38
CA ALA A 90 -19.49 2.86 8.60
C ALA A 90 -19.76 2.74 7.10
N LYS A 91 -19.80 1.52 6.55
CA LYS A 91 -20.19 1.31 5.14
C LYS A 91 -21.59 1.84 4.86
N GLN A 92 -22.54 1.57 5.76
CA GLN A 92 -23.91 2.04 5.63
C GLN A 92 -24.01 3.57 5.70
N ALA A 93 -23.28 4.20 6.63
CA ALA A 93 -23.23 5.66 6.75
C ALA A 93 -22.67 6.32 5.49
N VAL A 94 -21.55 5.82 4.95
CA VAL A 94 -20.94 6.34 3.71
C VAL A 94 -21.87 6.14 2.51
N ALA A 95 -22.55 4.98 2.42
CA ALA A 95 -23.54 4.72 1.39
C ALA A 95 -24.77 5.64 1.50
N SER A 96 -25.27 5.90 2.71
CA SER A 96 -26.39 6.82 2.94
C SER A 96 -26.06 8.27 2.59
N ALA A 97 -24.77 8.65 2.64
CA ALA A 97 -24.27 9.94 2.17
C ALA A 97 -24.06 9.99 0.65
N GLY A 98 -24.42 8.92 -0.09
CA GLY A 98 -24.26 8.84 -1.54
C GLY A 98 -22.81 8.59 -2.01
N ILE A 99 -21.90 8.24 -1.09
CA ILE A 99 -20.50 7.97 -1.42
C ILE A 99 -20.33 6.46 -1.70
N PRO A 100 -19.82 6.06 -2.87
CA PRO A 100 -19.66 4.64 -3.20
C PRO A 100 -18.55 4.00 -2.36
N VAL A 101 -18.89 2.92 -1.65
CA VAL A 101 -17.89 2.08 -0.98
C VAL A 101 -17.07 1.34 -2.05
N LEU A 102 -15.74 1.43 -1.99
CA LEU A 102 -14.88 0.81 -3.00
C LEU A 102 -14.43 -0.59 -2.61
N ASN A 103 -14.37 -1.49 -3.58
CA ASN A 103 -13.80 -2.82 -3.43
C ASN A 103 -12.26 -2.80 -3.53
N LYS A 104 -11.61 -3.97 -3.36
CA LYS A 104 -10.15 -4.11 -3.44
C LYS A 104 -9.54 -3.59 -4.76
N LYS A 105 -10.31 -3.59 -5.85
CA LYS A 105 -9.92 -3.11 -7.18
C LYS A 105 -10.18 -1.61 -7.38
N GLY A 106 -10.62 -0.88 -6.36
CA GLY A 106 -10.93 0.55 -6.44
C GLY A 106 -12.20 0.87 -7.24
N LYS A 107 -13.04 -0.13 -7.50
CA LYS A 107 -14.35 0.07 -8.15
C LYS A 107 -15.45 0.13 -7.08
N PRO A 108 -16.58 0.81 -7.35
CA PRO A 108 -17.75 0.71 -6.48
C PRO A 108 -18.07 -0.76 -6.20
N GLU A 109 -18.19 -1.10 -4.92
CA GLU A 109 -18.66 -2.40 -4.47
C GLU A 109 -20.10 -2.53 -4.97
N GLN A 110 -20.36 -3.56 -5.79
CA GLN A 110 -21.71 -3.83 -6.25
C GLN A 110 -22.52 -4.22 -5.02
N SER A 111 -23.45 -3.35 -4.62
CA SER A 111 -24.32 -3.59 -3.47
C SER A 111 -24.90 -4.99 -3.58
N ALA A 112 -24.62 -5.83 -2.59
CA ALA A 112 -25.30 -7.11 -2.39
C ALA A 112 -26.73 -6.89 -1.85
N ASN A 113 -27.45 -5.90 -2.40
CA ASN A 113 -28.87 -5.69 -2.21
C ASN A 113 -29.46 -5.51 -3.61
N GLY A 114 -29.77 -6.65 -4.24
CA GLY A 114 -30.90 -6.69 -5.14
C GLY A 114 -32.16 -6.41 -4.35
N ASN A 115 -33.03 -5.57 -4.92
CA ASN A 115 -34.41 -5.17 -4.60
C ASN A 115 -34.44 -3.62 -4.64
N ALA A 116 -35.02 -2.95 -5.63
CA ALA A 116 -36.06 -3.31 -6.60
C ALA A 116 -35.74 -2.81 -8.01
#